data_AF-A0A0D0BRL0-F1
#
_entry.id   AF-A0A0D0BRL0-F1
#
_cell.length_a   1.000
_cell.length_b   1.000
_cell.length_c   1.000
_cell.angle_alpha   90.00
_cell.angle_beta   90.00
_cell.angle_gamma   90.00
#
_symmetry.space_group_name_H-M   'P 1'
#
loop_
_entity.id
_entity.type
_entity.pdbx_description
1 polymer ?
#
loop_
_entity_poly.entity_id
_entity_poly.type
_entity_poly.pdbx_seq_one_letter_code
_entity_poly.pdbx_strand_id
1 'polypeptide(L)' 'VFALLLKEEIPEEWIFEPVPQHGVNHYIILTHDRQRGWVTPKEGGQISCRPLIATMSIPPQYESGAVFELRR' A
#
# COMPACT_ATOMS: atom_id res chain seq x y z
N VAL A 1 -7.49 -5.16 4.82
CA VAL A 1 -7.30 -3.85 5.49
C VAL A 1 -8.65 -3.38 6.00
N PHE A 2 -8.74 -3.07 7.29
CA PHE A 2 -9.98 -2.69 7.95
C PHE A 2 -9.77 -1.43 8.78
N ALA A 3 -10.85 -0.70 9.04
CA ALA A 3 -10.89 0.30 10.10
C ALA A 3 -11.26 -0.41 11.41
N LEU A 4 -10.52 -0.13 12.49
CA LEU A 4 -10.84 -0.63 13.81
C LEU A 4 -11.91 0.27 14.44
N LEU A 5 -13.04 -0.33 14.84
CA LEU A 5 -14.17 0.39 15.45
C LEU A 5 -14.20 0.25 16.97
N LEU A 6 -13.54 -0.78 17.49
CA LEU A 6 -13.45 -1.07 18.92
C LEU A 6 -12.17 -0.44 19.49
N LYS A 7 -12.31 0.28 20.60
CA LYS A 7 -11.20 1.03 21.24
C LYS A 7 -10.11 0.15 21.84
N GLU A 8 -10.37 -1.14 22.02
CA GLU A 8 -9.46 -2.08 22.66
C GLU A 8 -8.44 -2.67 21.67
N GLU A 9 -8.64 -2.46 20.37
CA GLU A 9 -7.72 -2.93 19.34
C GLU A 9 -6.63 -1.89 19.07
N ILE A 10 -5.38 -2.33 19.00
CA ILE A 10 -4.23 -1.48 18.68
C ILE A 10 -4.16 -1.31 17.16
N PRO A 11 -4.22 -0.09 16.62
CA PRO A 11 -4.09 0.13 15.19
C PRO A 11 -2.68 -0.20 14.70
N GLU A 12 -2.60 -0.82 13.53
CA GLU A 12 -1.36 -0.95 12.77
C GLU A 12 -0.83 0.45 12.39
N GLU A 13 0.47 0.65 12.55
CA GLU A 13 1.17 1.82 12.02
C GLU A 13 1.54 1.56 10.56
N TRP A 14 1.19 2.49 9.67
CA TRP A 14 1.45 2.35 8.23
C TRP A 14 2.50 3.34 7.75
N ILE A 15 3.41 2.86 6.91
CA ILE A 15 4.43 3.66 6.25
C ILE A 15 3.95 4.01 4.85
N PHE A 16 3.89 5.30 4.54
CA PHE A 16 3.59 5.82 3.22
C PHE A 16 4.92 6.11 2.51
N GLU A 17 5.35 5.21 1.64
CA GLU A 17 6.61 5.35 0.91
C GLU A 17 6.35 5.92 -0.49
N PRO A 18 6.96 7.08 -0.84
CA PRO A 18 6.76 7.69 -2.15
C PRO A 18 7.40 6.86 -3.26
N VAL A 19 6.67 6.67 -4.36
CA VAL A 19 7.16 5.96 -5.55
C VAL A 19 7.10 6.90 -6.77
N PRO A 20 8.02 7.88 -6.87
CA PRO A 20 7.96 8.95 -7.87
C PRO A 20 8.00 8.45 -9.31
N GLN A 21 8.54 7.26 -9.55
CA GLN A 21 8.54 6.59 -10.85
C GLN A 21 7.13 6.21 -11.36
N HIS A 22 6.13 6.22 -10.48
CA HIS A 22 4.72 6.00 -10.84
C HIS A 22 3.93 7.30 -10.99
N GLY A 23 4.49 8.44 -10.58
CA GLY A 23 3.84 9.75 -10.67
C GLY A 23 4.00 10.59 -9.41
N VAL A 24 3.61 11.87 -9.50
CA VAL A 24 3.56 12.78 -8.35
C VAL A 24 2.46 12.30 -7.39
N ASN A 25 2.70 12.37 -6.07
CA ASN A 25 1.77 11.92 -5.02
C ASN A 25 1.37 10.43 -5.10
N HIS A 26 2.18 9.59 -5.73
CA HIS A 26 1.99 8.15 -5.73
C HIS A 26 2.82 7.49 -4.62
N TYR A 27 2.17 6.58 -3.89
CA TYR A 27 2.73 5.92 -2.72
C TYR A 27 2.43 4.43 -2.73
N ILE A 28 3.33 3.64 -2.14
CA ILE A 28 2.98 2.33 -1.59
C ILE A 28 2.71 2.49 -0.09
N ILE A 29 1.75 1.73 0.44
CA ILE A 29 1.38 1.77 1.86
C ILE A 29 1.79 0.45 2.49
N LEU A 30 2.75 0.51 3.40
CA LEU A 30 3.42 -0.66 3.99
C LEU A 30 3.10 -0.81 5.47
N THR A 31 3.09 -2.05 5.97
CA THR A 31 3.14 -2.32 7.42
C THR A 31 4.40 -1.72 8.04
N HIS A 32 4.41 -1.50 9.35
CA HIS A 32 5.55 -0.88 10.04
C HIS A 32 6.87 -1.64 9.82
N ASP A 33 6.80 -2.97 9.73
CA ASP A 33 7.94 -3.86 9.44
C ASP A 33 8.37 -3.90 7.96
N ARG A 34 7.65 -3.19 7.07
CA ARG A 34 7.85 -3.13 5.61
C ARG A 34 7.76 -4.47 4.88
N GLN A 35 7.21 -5.52 5.48
CA GLN A 35 7.11 -6.85 4.86
C GLN A 35 5.89 -6.99 3.95
N ARG A 36 4.83 -6.23 4.20
CA ARG A 36 3.56 -6.31 3.47
C ARG A 36 3.06 -4.91 3.16
N GLY A 37 2.18 -4.81 2.17
CA GLY A 37 1.52 -3.56 1.84
C GLY A 37 0.12 -3.75 1.31
N TRP A 38 -0.55 -2.62 1.11
CA TRP A 38 -1.91 -2.57 0.59
C TRP A 38 -1.92 -2.96 -0.89
N VAL A 39 -2.88 -3.80 -1.26
CA VAL A 39 -3.13 -4.11 -2.68
C VAL A 39 -4.64 -4.13 -2.94
N THR A 40 -5.06 -3.35 -3.93
CA THR A 40 -6.44 -3.29 -4.40
C THR A 40 -6.84 -4.58 -5.12
N PRO A 41 -8.09 -5.05 -4.95
CA PRO A 41 -8.63 -6.10 -5.80
C PRO A 41 -8.90 -5.55 -7.21
N LYS A 42 -8.98 -6.45 -8.20
CA LYS A 42 -9.23 -6.07 -9.61
C LYS A 42 -10.61 -5.46 -9.81
N GLU A 43 -11.60 -5.94 -9.08
CA GLU A 43 -12.98 -5.48 -9.11
C GLU A 43 -13.47 -5.32 -7.67
N GLY A 44 -14.53 -4.53 -7.49
CA GLY A 44 -15.05 -4.08 -6.18
C GLY A 44 -14.84 -5.09 -5.05
N GLY A 45 -14.21 -4.64 -3.98
CA GLY A 45 -13.85 -5.52 -2.89
C GLY A 45 -12.94 -4.86 -1.87
N GLN A 46 -12.49 -5.66 -0.92
CA GLN A 46 -11.67 -5.17 0.17
C GLN A 46 -10.18 -5.14 -0.21
N ILE A 47 -9.48 -4.07 0.18
CA ILE A 47 -8.02 -3.97 0.07
C ILE A 47 -7.37 -5.10 0.89
N SER A 48 -6.47 -5.84 0.24
CA SER A 48 -5.67 -6.89 0.87
C SER A 48 -4.37 -6.34 1.45
N CYS A 49 -3.79 -7.03 2.44
CA CYS A 49 -2.46 -6.73 2.97
C CYS A 49 -1.55 -7.94 2.74
N ARG A 50 -0.60 -7.83 1.81
CA ARG A 50 0.26 -8.94 1.37
C ARG A 50 1.63 -8.44 0.94
N PRO A 51 2.64 -9.31 0.77
CA PRO A 51 3.90 -8.93 0.14
C PRO A 51 3.64 -8.27 -1.23
N LEU A 52 4.33 -7.16 -1.48
CA LEU A 52 4.19 -6.41 -2.72
C LEU A 52 5.01 -7.04 -3.84
N ILE A 53 4.47 -7.02 -5.06
CA ILE A 53 5.16 -7.49 -6.25
C ILE A 53 5.69 -6.27 -7.01
N ALA A 54 6.98 -6.31 -7.34
CA ALA A 54 7.65 -5.30 -8.14
C ALA A 54 8.62 -5.93 -9.14
N THR A 55 8.97 -5.19 -10.19
CA THR A 55 10.01 -5.57 -11.15
C THR A 55 11.40 -5.49 -10.52
N MET A 56 12.36 -6.22 -11.09
CA MET A 56 13.78 -6.14 -10.74
C MET A 56 14.50 -4.95 -11.42
N SER A 57 13.79 -3.84 -11.66
CA SER A 57 14.36 -2.63 -12.28
C SER A 57 14.84 -1.62 -11.24
N ILE A 58 15.61 -0.62 -11.67
CA ILE A 58 16.01 0.52 -10.84
C ILE A 58 15.48 1.81 -11.49
N PRO A 59 14.49 2.50 -10.89
CA PRO A 59 13.74 2.11 -9.70
C PRO A 59 12.77 0.94 -9.98
N PRO A 60 12.33 0.20 -8.93
CA PRO A 60 11.36 -0.87 -9.07
C PRO A 60 10.02 -0.34 -9.58
N GLN A 61 9.33 -1.11 -10.44
CA GLN A 61 7.96 -0.83 -10.87
C GLN A 61 7.02 -1.77 -10.12
N TYR A 62 6.13 -1.20 -9.32
CA TYR A 62 5.15 -1.95 -8.54
C TYR A 62 3.93 -2.30 -9.37
N GLU A 63 3.26 -3.40 -9.02
CA GLU A 63 1.97 -3.76 -9.61
C GLU A 63 0.94 -2.64 -9.43
N SER A 64 0.06 -2.44 -10.42
CA SER A 64 -0.87 -1.30 -10.44
C SER A 64 -1.80 -1.25 -9.23
N GLY A 65 -2.16 -2.39 -8.65
CA GLY A 65 -3.00 -2.45 -7.46
C GLY A 65 -2.28 -2.10 -6.16
N ALA A 66 -0.95 -2.02 -6.14
CA ALA A 66 -0.17 -1.70 -4.95
C ALA A 66 0.16 -0.21 -4.79
N VAL A 67 -0.10 0.60 -5.82
CA VAL A 67 0.23 2.02 -5.84
C VAL A 67 -1.04 2.86 -5.67
N PHE A 68 -0.99 3.81 -4.74
CA PHE A 68 -2.10 4.68 -4.37
C PHE A 68 -1.73 6.13 -4.61
N GLU A 69 -2.61 6.87 -5.27
CA GLU A 69 -2.50 8.32 -5.41
C GLU A 69 -3.19 9.01 -4.22
N LEU A 70 -2.47 9.85 -3.49
CA LEU A 70 -3.04 10.67 -2.42
C LEU A 70 -3.37 12.06 -2.94
N ARG A 71 -4.65 12.44 -2.87
CA ARG A 71 -5.15 13.77 -3.23
C ARG A 71 -5.63 14.50 -1.99
N ARG A 72 -5.40 15.82 -1.97
CA ARG A 72 -5.90 16.73 -0.94
C ARG A 72 -7.35 17.13 -1.19
#